data_AF-A0A7V8SU48-F1
#
_entry.id   AF-A0A7V8SU48-F1
#
_cell.length_a   1.000
_cell.length_b   1.000
_cell.length_c   1.000
_cell.angle_alpha   90.00
_cell.angle_beta   90.00
_cell.angle_gamma   90.00
#
_symmetry.space_group_name_H-M   'P 1'
#
loop_
_entity.id
_entity.type
_entity.pdbx_description
1 polymer ?
#
loop_
_entity_poly.entity_id
_entity_poly.type
_entity_poly.pdbx_seq_one_letter_code
_entity_poly.pdbx_strand_id
1 'polypeptide(L)'
;MPAPPRPSVGHTVHYVSHGTPLRGDGSQAFPAACRAAVITEVDRDDPGRVGLAVQNPTGTFFHPLAAGGSEFADAETALGGSWHWPEIYQ
;
A
#
# COMPACT_ATOMS: atom_id res chain seq x y z
N MET A 1 -20.42 -14.97 -4.34
CA MET A 1 -18.98 -14.77 -4.12
C MET A 1 -18.78 -14.53 -2.64
N PRO A 2 -17.73 -15.09 -1.99
CA PRO A 2 -17.41 -14.70 -0.62
C PRO A 2 -17.16 -13.18 -0.59
N ALA A 3 -17.55 -12.53 0.50
CA ALA A 3 -17.25 -11.11 0.68
C ALA A 3 -15.72 -10.92 0.66
N PRO A 4 -15.20 -9.79 0.12
CA PRO A 4 -13.79 -9.50 0.21
C PRO A 4 -13.36 -9.53 1.69
N PRO A 5 -12.15 -10.04 2.00
CA PRO A 5 -11.67 -10.08 3.37
C PRO A 5 -11.69 -8.68 3.98
N ARG A 6 -12.11 -8.57 5.25
CA ARG A 6 -12.03 -7.31 5.98
C ARG A 6 -10.58 -7.04 6.39
N PRO A 7 -10.07 -5.81 6.23
CA PRO A 7 -8.73 -5.48 6.70
C PRO A 7 -8.65 -5.64 8.22
N SER A 8 -7.51 -6.16 8.69
CA SER A 8 -7.25 -6.34 10.12
C SER A 8 -5.75 -6.23 10.39
N VAL A 9 -5.40 -5.82 11.61
CA VAL A 9 -4.00 -5.71 12.03
C VAL A 9 -3.30 -7.07 11.91
N GLY A 10 -2.12 -7.06 11.30
CA GLY A 10 -1.31 -8.26 11.04
C GLY A 10 -1.56 -8.90 9.67
N HIS A 11 -2.55 -8.47 8.89
CA HIS A 11 -2.71 -8.95 7.52
C HIS A 11 -1.58 -8.45 6.61
N THR A 12 -1.06 -9.36 5.80
CA THR A 12 -0.11 -9.05 4.73
C THR A 12 -0.85 -8.59 3.48
N VAL A 13 -0.46 -7.44 2.94
CA VAL A 13 -1.05 -6.77 1.78
C VAL A 13 0.04 -6.25 0.84
N HIS A 14 -0.35 -5.75 -0.33
CA HIS A 14 0.53 -5.01 -1.22
C HIS A 14 0.33 -3.51 -1.04
N TYR A 15 1.43 -2.77 -0.93
CA TYR A 15 1.48 -1.31 -1.00
C TYR A 15 2.11 -0.89 -2.33
N VAL A 16 1.48 0.03 -3.05
CA VAL A 16 2.04 0.59 -4.28
C VAL A 16 2.88 1.81 -3.92
N SER A 17 4.20 1.72 -4.13
CA SER A 17 5.06 2.87 -3.89
C SER A 17 4.75 4.01 -4.88
N HIS A 18 4.90 5.25 -4.44
CA HIS A 18 4.79 6.42 -5.32
C HIS A 18 5.89 6.48 -6.40
N GLY A 19 6.94 5.67 -6.26
CA GLY A 19 8.19 5.90 -6.96
C GLY A 19 8.87 7.19 -6.51
N THR A 20 9.91 7.58 -7.25
CA THR A 20 10.52 8.90 -7.09
C THR A 20 9.80 9.90 -7.99
N PRO A 21 9.66 11.17 -7.60
CA PRO A 21 9.15 12.20 -8.50
C PRO A 21 9.97 12.25 -9.80
N LEU A 22 9.30 12.57 -10.91
CA LEU A 22 9.97 12.89 -12.16
C LEU A 22 10.86 14.11 -11.96
N ARG A 23 12.11 14.03 -12.42
CA ARG A 23 13.02 15.17 -12.48
C ARG A 23 12.66 16.07 -13.65
N GLY A 24 13.22 17.29 -13.66
CA GLY A 24 12.98 18.27 -14.73
C GLY A 24 13.44 17.81 -16.13
N ASP A 25 14.29 16.78 -16.21
CA ASP A 25 14.72 16.13 -17.46
C ASP A 25 13.83 14.95 -17.88
N GLY A 26 12.74 14.69 -17.13
CA GLY A 26 11.83 13.56 -17.35
C GLY A 26 12.34 12.22 -16.82
N SER A 27 13.51 12.16 -16.18
CA SER A 27 14.03 10.92 -15.60
C SER A 27 13.37 10.58 -14.25
N GLN A 28 13.25 9.28 -13.96
CA GLN A 28 12.80 8.75 -12.67
C GLN A 28 13.85 7.76 -12.14
N ALA A 29 14.23 7.86 -10.86
CA ALA A 29 15.21 6.93 -10.29
C ALA A 29 14.59 5.55 -10.00
N PHE A 30 13.36 5.56 -9.51
CA PHE A 30 12.60 4.39 -9.11
C PHE A 30 11.15 4.56 -9.55
N PRO A 31 10.60 3.64 -10.36
CA PRO A 31 9.18 3.64 -10.70
C PRO A 31 8.31 3.25 -9.51
N ALA A 32 7.02 3.54 -9.63
CA ALA A 32 6.00 2.97 -8.76
C ALA A 32 6.01 1.45 -8.88
N ALA A 33 5.94 0.74 -7.75
CA ALA A 33 5.95 -0.71 -7.73
C ALA A 33 5.32 -1.26 -6.44
N CYS A 34 4.69 -2.43 -6.54
CA CYS A 34 4.16 -3.14 -5.38
C CYS A 34 5.28 -3.58 -4.43
N ARG A 35 5.01 -3.46 -3.13
CA ARG A 35 5.86 -3.87 -2.02
C ARG A 35 5.02 -4.64 -1.01
N ALA A 36 5.63 -5.62 -0.34
CA ALA A 36 5.00 -6.31 0.76
C ALA A 36 4.79 -5.32 1.92
N ALA A 37 3.61 -5.34 2.52
CA ALA A 37 3.28 -4.53 3.68
C ALA A 37 2.43 -5.33 4.66
N VAL A 38 2.49 -4.94 5.94
CA VAL A 38 1.62 -5.46 7.00
C VAL A 38 0.73 -4.34 7.50
N ILE A 39 -0.56 -4.62 7.64
CA ILE A 39 -1.50 -3.69 8.27
C ILE A 39 -1.14 -3.55 9.76
N THR A 40 -0.85 -2.33 10.20
CA THR A 40 -0.54 -2.01 11.60
C THR A 40 -1.72 -1.36 12.32
N GLU A 41 -2.59 -0.68 11.58
CA GLU A 41 -3.75 0.05 12.09
C GLU A 41 -4.90 -0.04 11.07
N VAL A 42 -6.14 -0.01 11.53
CA VAL A 42 -7.33 0.10 10.67
C VAL A 42 -8.12 1.31 11.12
N ASP A 43 -8.45 2.21 10.20
CA ASP A 43 -9.27 3.38 10.51
C ASP A 43 -10.70 2.90 10.85
N ARG A 44 -11.22 3.43 11.95
CA ARG A 44 -12.53 3.04 12.49
C ARG A 44 -13.68 3.65 11.71
N ASP A 45 -13.46 4.82 11.13
CA ASP A 45 -14.47 5.58 10.41
C ASP A 45 -14.43 5.26 8.90
N ASP A 46 -13.26 4.86 8.38
CA ASP A 46 -13.06 4.35 7.02
C ASP A 46 -12.22 3.07 6.99
N PRO A 47 -12.82 1.88 7.08
CA PRO A 47 -12.07 0.62 7.06
C PRO A 47 -11.24 0.39 5.78
N GLY A 48 -11.47 1.15 4.69
CA GLY A 48 -10.63 1.13 3.49
C GLY A 48 -9.27 1.81 3.70
N ARG A 49 -9.12 2.62 4.74
CA ARG A 49 -7.88 3.29 5.11
C ARG A 49 -7.17 2.57 6.24
N VAL A 50 -5.88 2.31 6.03
CA VAL A 50 -5.07 1.53 6.98
C VAL A 50 -3.72 2.17 7.23
N GLY A 51 -3.14 1.88 8.41
CA GLY A 51 -1.73 2.11 8.66
C GLY A 51 -0.90 0.92 8.17
N LEU A 52 0.26 1.17 7.57
CA LEU A 52 1.12 0.13 7.00
C LEU A 52 2.56 0.17 7.52
N ALA A 53 3.12 -1.02 7.72
CA ALA A 53 4.57 -1.24 7.76
C ALA A 53 5.00 -1.90 6.45
N VAL A 54 5.63 -1.13 5.57
CA VAL A 54 6.08 -1.55 4.24
C VAL A 54 7.51 -2.08 4.33
N GLN A 55 7.73 -3.28 3.83
CA GLN A 55 9.02 -3.96 3.86
C GLN A 55 9.65 -4.03 2.46
N ASN A 56 10.94 -3.74 2.39
CA ASN A 56 11.75 -3.96 1.20
C ASN A 56 13.22 -4.22 1.62
N PRO A 57 14.12 -4.57 0.68
CA PRO A 57 15.51 -4.87 1.02
C PRO A 57 16.29 -3.73 1.69
N THR A 58 15.83 -2.47 1.59
CA THR A 58 16.51 -1.32 2.21
C THR A 58 15.94 -0.94 3.58
N GLY A 59 14.83 -1.57 4.02
CA GLY A 59 14.32 -1.40 5.37
C GLY A 59 12.81 -1.53 5.51
N THR A 60 12.31 -1.02 6.64
CA THR A 60 10.89 -0.92 6.96
C THR A 60 10.47 0.55 7.00
N PHE A 61 9.39 0.88 6.31
CA PHE A 61 8.86 2.23 6.18
C PHE A 61 7.43 2.26 6.71
N PHE A 62 7.09 3.27 7.50
CA PHE A 62 5.78 3.36 8.16
C PHE A 62 4.91 4.42 7.50
N HIS A 63 3.65 4.04 7.21
CA HIS A 63 2.59 4.93 6.77
C HIS A 63 1.47 4.89 7.82
N PRO A 64 1.61 5.59 8.96
CA PRO A 64 0.63 5.55 10.04
C PRO A 64 -0.65 6.31 9.67
N LEU A 65 -1.78 5.97 10.31
CA LEU A 65 -3.04 6.71 10.11
C LEU A 65 -2.91 8.20 10.46
N ALA A 66 -2.11 8.53 11.48
CA ALA A 66 -1.81 9.91 11.88
C ALA A 66 -1.12 10.74 10.78
N ALA A 67 -0.52 10.09 9.77
CA ALA A 67 0.09 10.73 8.61
C ALA A 67 -0.77 10.58 7.34
N GLY A 68 -2.04 10.18 7.48
CA GLY A 68 -2.99 10.00 6.37
C GLY A 68 -3.24 8.55 5.96
N GLY A 69 -2.40 7.60 6.41
CA GLY A 69 -2.53 6.18 6.07
C GLY A 69 -2.41 5.88 4.58
N SER A 70 -2.87 4.70 4.19
CA SER A 70 -2.99 4.25 2.80
C SER A 70 -4.43 3.84 2.52
N GLU A 71 -4.95 4.24 1.36
CA GLU A 71 -6.32 3.94 0.93
C GLU A 71 -6.37 2.66 0.09
N PHE A 72 -7.47 1.92 0.23
CA PHE A 72 -7.71 0.72 -0.56
C PHE A 72 -7.95 1.08 -2.03
N ALA A 73 -7.37 0.31 -2.94
CA ALA A 73 -7.69 0.34 -4.36
C ALA A 73 -7.66 -1.10 -4.90
N ASP A 74 -8.42 -1.37 -5.96
CA ASP A 74 -8.28 -2.62 -6.69
C ASP A 74 -6.93 -2.65 -7.41
N ALA A 75 -6.31 -3.84 -7.55
CA ALA A 75 -4.96 -4.00 -8.09
C ALA A 75 -4.80 -3.36 -9.48
N GLU A 76 -5.84 -3.42 -10.32
CA GLU A 76 -5.87 -2.86 -11.68
C GLU A 76 -5.93 -1.32 -11.70
N THR A 77 -6.33 -0.70 -10.59
CA THR A 77 -6.53 0.75 -10.46
C THR A 77 -5.63 1.39 -9.40
N ALA A 78 -4.74 0.60 -8.81
CA ALA A 78 -3.90 1.04 -7.71
C ALA A 78 -2.94 2.15 -8.14
N LEU A 79 -2.86 3.19 -7.32
CA LEU A 79 -1.99 4.35 -7.52
C LEU A 79 -0.92 4.39 -6.44
N GLY A 80 0.14 5.17 -6.65
CA GLY A 80 1.13 5.42 -5.62
C GLY A 80 0.48 5.85 -4.31
N GLY A 81 0.81 5.17 -3.21
CA GLY A 81 0.27 5.42 -1.89
C GLY A 81 -0.89 4.50 -1.48
N SER A 82 -1.51 3.79 -2.43
CA SER A 82 -2.63 2.89 -2.14
C SER A 82 -2.17 1.51 -1.69
N TRP A 83 -3.10 0.73 -1.15
CA TRP A 83 -2.91 -0.69 -0.84
C TRP A 83 -3.97 -1.56 -1.50
N HIS A 84 -3.62 -2.82 -1.73
CA HIS A 84 -4.54 -3.82 -2.26
C HIS A 84 -4.22 -5.22 -1.71
N TRP A 85 -5.16 -6.15 -1.86
CA TRP A 85 -4.93 -7.55 -1.50
C TRP A 85 -3.87 -8.18 -2.42
N PRO A 86 -3.03 -9.10 -1.90
CA PRO A 86 -2.06 -9.79 -2.75
C PRO A 86 -2.75 -10.52 -3.90
N GLU A 87 -2.21 -10.35 -5.10
CA GLU A 87 -2.67 -11.07 -6.28
C GLU A 87 -2.36 -12.56 -6.12
N ILE A 88 -3.33 -13.41 -6.43
CA ILE A 88 -3.08 -14.84 -6.58
C ILE A 88 -2.56 -15.03 -8.00
N TYR A 89 -1.27 -15.34 -8.16
CA TYR A 89 -0.75 -15.80 -9.44
C TYR A 89 -1.50 -17.08 -9.83
N GLN A 90 -2.22 -17.03 -10.95
CA GLN A 90 -2.80 -18.20 -11.61
C GLN A 90 -1.81 -18.80 -12.61
#